data_AF-A0A3N5WAN9-F1
#
_entry.id   AF-A0A3N5WAN9-F1
#
_cell.length_a   1.000
_cell.length_b   1.000
_cell.length_c   1.000
_cell.angle_alpha   90.00
_cell.angle_beta   90.00
_cell.angle_gamma   90.00
#
_symmetry.space_group_name_H-M   'P 1'
#
loop_
_entity.id
_entity.type
_entity.pdbx_description
1 polymer ?
#
loop_
_entity_poly.entity_id
_entity_poly.type
_entity_poly.pdbx_seq_one_letter_code
_entity_poly.pdbx_strand_id
1 'polypeptide(L)'
;NRLTVNAITKVLLNLYKSGNWELFKASLAVGGEQGTIDRYFSEPKYRGKVLGKTGYISGVRAFSGICHTQSGPYLFAILSNGSKGLSRDAINDVAKAIIDEYGSETKAK
;
A
#
# COMPACT_ATOMS: atom_id res chain seq x y z
N ASN A 1 4.35 -20.81 1.39
CA ASN A 1 3.73 -19.92 2.40
C ASN A 1 2.29 -19.63 1.97
N ARG A 2 1.32 -19.59 2.89
CA ARG A 2 -0.08 -19.21 2.64
C ARG A 2 -0.52 -18.22 3.71
N LEU A 3 -1.01 -17.06 3.29
CA LEU A 3 -1.47 -15.97 4.16
C LEU A 3 -2.78 -15.41 3.61
N THR A 4 -3.55 -14.77 4.49
CA THR A 4 -4.76 -14.03 4.13
C THR A 4 -4.49 -12.54 4.23
N VAL A 5 -5.21 -11.73 3.43
CA VAL A 5 -5.12 -10.26 3.53
C VAL A 5 -5.49 -9.77 4.93
N ASN A 6 -6.49 -10.41 5.58
CA ASN A 6 -6.87 -10.09 6.96
C ASN A 6 -5.72 -10.33 7.96
N ALA A 7 -4.96 -11.43 7.82
CA ALA A 7 -3.81 -11.69 8.68
C ALA A 7 -2.70 -10.65 8.48
N ILE A 8 -2.39 -10.29 7.23
CA ILE A 8 -1.39 -9.26 6.91
C ILE A 8 -1.81 -7.90 7.49
N THR A 9 -3.05 -7.48 7.26
CA THR A 9 -3.55 -6.20 7.78
C THR A 9 -3.58 -6.16 9.31
N LYS A 10 -3.87 -7.27 9.99
CA LYS A 10 -3.77 -7.35 11.46
C LYS A 10 -2.34 -7.18 11.96
N VAL A 11 -1.36 -7.77 11.29
CA VAL A 11 0.06 -7.57 11.63
C VAL A 11 0.47 -6.13 11.40
N LEU A 12 0.10 -5.54 10.25
CA LEU A 12 0.35 -4.13 9.96
C LEU A 12 -0.28 -3.20 11.00
N LEU A 13 -1.53 -3.46 11.39
CA LEU A 13 -2.23 -2.67 12.40
C LEU A 13 -1.57 -2.77 13.77
N ASN A 14 -1.13 -3.97 14.18
CA ASN A 14 -0.40 -4.15 15.43
C ASN A 14 0.95 -3.42 15.41
N LEU A 15 1.70 -3.52 14.31
CA LEU A 15 2.97 -2.80 14.16
C LEU A 15 2.75 -1.28 14.19
N TYR A 16 1.76 -0.79 13.45
CA TYR A 16 1.39 0.62 13.39
C TYR A 16 1.03 1.20 14.76
N LYS A 17 0.35 0.43 15.61
CA LYS A 17 -0.02 0.82 16.98
C LYS A 17 1.08 0.58 18.02
N SER A 18 2.17 -0.07 17.65
CA SER A 18 3.27 -0.41 18.56
C SER A 18 4.37 0.64 18.56
N GLY A 19 5.23 0.62 19.58
CA GLY A 19 6.45 1.44 19.61
C GLY A 19 7.47 1.10 18.50
N ASN A 20 7.27 0.00 17.76
CA ASN A 20 8.16 -0.42 16.67
C ASN A 20 7.79 0.17 15.30
N TRP A 21 6.73 0.99 15.23
CA TRP A 21 6.23 1.51 13.96
C TRP A 21 7.30 2.26 13.17
N GLU A 22 8.04 3.18 13.78
CA GLU A 22 9.03 3.99 13.05
C GLU A 22 10.15 3.13 12.44
N LEU A 23 10.62 2.11 13.17
CA LEU A 23 11.60 1.16 12.66
C LEU A 23 11.03 0.36 11.48
N PHE A 24 9.80 -0.14 11.61
CA PHE A 24 9.17 -0.90 10.54
C PHE A 24 8.89 -0.03 9.30
N LYS A 25 8.39 1.19 9.50
CA LYS A 25 8.11 2.17 8.46
C LYS A 25 9.37 2.50 7.65
N ALA A 26 10.52 2.65 8.31
CA ALA A 26 11.81 2.89 7.65
C ALA A 26 12.24 1.74 6.73
N SER A 27 11.71 0.52 6.92
CA SER A 27 11.99 -0.63 6.04
C SER A 27 11.10 -0.68 4.79
N LEU A 28 10.03 0.13 4.74
CA LEU A 28 9.06 0.12 3.63
C LEU A 28 9.60 0.92 2.45
N ALA A 29 9.27 0.49 1.24
CA ALA A 29 9.52 1.29 0.04
C ALA A 29 8.55 2.48 0.01
N VAL A 30 8.99 3.62 -0.52
CA VAL A 30 8.24 4.88 -0.59
C VAL A 30 7.91 5.19 -2.05
N GLY A 31 6.61 5.29 -2.37
CA GLY A 31 6.09 5.55 -3.70
C GLY A 31 6.66 6.84 -4.28
N GLY A 32 7.26 6.75 -5.46
CA GLY A 32 7.87 7.87 -6.17
C GLY A 32 9.28 8.23 -5.69
N GLU A 33 9.76 7.65 -4.60
CA GLU A 33 10.96 8.14 -3.91
C GLU A 33 12.04 7.07 -3.73
N GLN A 34 11.69 5.91 -3.18
CA GLN A 34 12.70 4.93 -2.80
C GLN A 34 12.20 3.49 -2.84
N GLY A 35 13.11 2.59 -3.22
CA GLY A 35 12.92 1.15 -3.13
C GLY A 35 12.07 0.60 -4.26
N THR A 36 11.39 -0.53 -4.04
CA THR A 36 10.77 -1.28 -5.14
C THR A 36 9.67 -0.54 -5.88
N ILE A 37 9.08 0.52 -5.33
CA ILE A 37 7.99 1.32 -5.93
C ILE A 37 8.41 2.75 -6.29
N ASP A 38 9.71 3.03 -6.36
CA ASP A 38 10.29 4.34 -6.68
C ASP A 38 9.83 4.91 -8.03
N ARG A 39 9.70 4.06 -9.06
CA ARG A 39 9.26 4.43 -10.41
C ARG A 39 7.74 4.54 -10.55
N TYR A 40 6.99 4.27 -9.48
CA TYR A 40 5.53 4.34 -9.44
C TYR A 40 5.10 5.49 -8.52
N PHE A 41 3.86 5.96 -8.64
CA PHE A 41 3.35 7.05 -7.79
C PHE A 41 4.17 8.35 -7.88
N SER A 42 4.75 8.64 -9.05
CA SER A 42 5.60 9.83 -9.26
C SER A 42 4.81 11.15 -9.32
N GLU A 43 3.52 11.07 -9.64
CA GLU A 43 2.64 12.23 -9.69
C GLU A 43 2.57 12.93 -8.32
N PRO A 44 2.59 14.28 -8.27
CA PRO A 44 2.61 15.03 -7.00
C PRO A 44 1.50 14.63 -6.02
N LYS A 45 0.35 14.18 -6.54
CA LYS A 45 -0.78 13.71 -5.72
C LYS A 45 -0.43 12.47 -4.87
N TYR A 46 0.39 11.55 -5.39
CA TYR A 46 0.69 10.24 -4.77
C TYR A 46 2.11 10.12 -4.21
N ARG A 47 3.04 10.94 -4.70
CA ARG A 47 4.46 10.89 -4.32
C ARG A 47 4.63 11.01 -2.80
N GLY A 48 5.38 10.08 -2.22
CA GLY A 48 5.63 10.03 -0.77
C GLY A 48 4.44 9.57 0.08
N LYS A 49 3.26 9.32 -0.51
CA LYS A 49 2.03 8.99 0.24
C LYS A 49 1.72 7.51 0.32
N VAL A 50 2.32 6.68 -0.53
CA VAL A 50 2.17 5.22 -0.49
C VAL A 50 3.46 4.62 0.02
N LEU A 51 3.43 4.01 1.20
CA LEU A 51 4.55 3.25 1.73
C LEU A 51 4.15 1.78 1.79
N GLY A 52 5.02 0.87 1.36
CA GLY A 52 4.67 -0.54 1.43
C GLY A 52 5.75 -1.51 1.03
N LYS A 53 5.43 -2.79 1.22
CA LYS A 53 6.27 -3.91 0.80
C LYS A 53 5.62 -4.61 -0.39
N THR A 54 6.43 -4.81 -1.42
CA THR A 54 6.06 -5.60 -2.61
C THR A 54 6.51 -7.05 -2.45
N GLY A 55 5.77 -7.96 -3.08
CA GLY A 55 6.12 -9.37 -3.24
C GLY A 55 5.77 -9.87 -4.64
N TYR A 56 6.67 -10.63 -5.24
CA TYR A 56 6.47 -11.24 -6.55
C TYR A 56 7.13 -12.61 -6.60
N ILE A 57 6.35 -13.61 -6.98
CA ILE A 57 6.82 -14.93 -7.42
C ILE A 57 5.97 -15.35 -8.63
N SER A 58 6.36 -16.41 -9.34
CA SER A 58 5.58 -16.89 -10.49
C SER A 58 4.13 -17.14 -10.11
N GLY A 59 3.20 -16.45 -10.79
CA GLY A 59 1.76 -16.55 -10.54
C GLY A 59 1.25 -15.85 -9.27
N VAL A 60 2.08 -15.11 -8.53
CA VAL A 60 1.63 -14.37 -7.33
C VAL A 60 2.22 -12.97 -7.27
N ARG A 61 1.36 -11.99 -6.99
CA ARG A 61 1.74 -10.61 -6.69
C ARG A 61 1.13 -10.18 -5.37
N ALA A 62 1.91 -9.45 -4.60
CA ALA A 62 1.50 -8.92 -3.30
C ALA A 62 1.95 -7.46 -3.17
N PHE A 63 1.09 -6.64 -2.58
CA PHE A 63 1.44 -5.29 -2.16
C PHE A 63 0.65 -4.94 -0.91
N SER A 64 1.35 -4.59 0.16
CA SER A 64 0.73 -4.25 1.43
C SER A 64 1.48 -3.13 2.11
N GLY A 65 0.76 -2.26 2.82
CA GLY A 65 1.37 -1.09 3.44
C GLY A 65 0.33 -0.08 3.92
N ILE A 66 0.69 1.18 3.80
CA ILE A 66 -0.06 2.33 4.28
C ILE A 66 -0.17 3.39 3.17
N CYS A 67 -1.37 3.94 3.02
CA CYS A 67 -1.62 5.16 2.27
C CYS A 67 -1.83 6.30 3.27
N HIS A 68 -1.04 7.38 3.15
CA HIS A 68 -1.27 8.62 3.87
C HIS A 68 -2.32 9.43 3.12
N THR A 69 -3.57 9.32 3.58
CA THR A 69 -4.73 10.03 3.01
C THR A 69 -5.07 11.26 3.85
N GLN A 70 -5.98 12.11 3.35
CA GLN A 70 -6.41 13.29 4.11
C GLN A 70 -7.33 12.92 5.27
N SER A 71 -8.10 11.84 5.14
CA SER A 71 -8.92 11.28 6.23
C SER A 71 -8.11 10.50 7.27
N GLY A 72 -6.79 10.45 7.12
CA GLY A 72 -5.87 9.71 7.99
C GLY A 72 -5.18 8.53 7.30
N PRO A 73 -4.39 7.76 8.03
CA PRO A 73 -3.66 6.61 7.50
C PRO A 73 -4.62 5.46 7.14
N TYR A 74 -4.49 4.93 5.93
CA TYR A 74 -5.23 3.76 5.47
C TYR A 74 -4.29 2.57 5.29
N LEU A 75 -4.47 1.50 6.07
CA LEU A 75 -3.69 0.28 5.94
C LEU A 75 -4.32 -0.65 4.92
N PHE A 76 -3.52 -1.20 4.01
CA PHE A 76 -4.01 -2.08 2.95
C PHE A 76 -3.14 -3.32 2.79
N ALA A 77 -3.76 -4.38 2.26
CA ALA A 77 -3.07 -5.58 1.80
C ALA A 77 -3.77 -6.13 0.56
N ILE A 78 -3.00 -6.30 -0.51
CA ILE A 78 -3.45 -6.83 -1.79
C ILE A 78 -2.66 -8.11 -2.04
N LEU A 79 -3.37 -9.23 -2.23
CA LEU A 79 -2.80 -10.53 -2.59
C LEU A 79 -3.52 -11.03 -3.83
N SER A 80 -2.75 -11.28 -4.88
CA SER A 80 -3.26 -11.75 -6.17
C SER A 80 -2.54 -13.03 -6.58
N ASN A 81 -3.29 -14.13 -6.72
CA ASN A 81 -2.76 -15.45 -7.04
C ASN A 81 -3.34 -15.99 -8.35
N GLY A 82 -2.56 -16.83 -9.04
CA GLY A 82 -2.97 -17.56 -10.24
C GLY A 82 -2.61 -16.86 -11.55
N SER A 83 -2.87 -17.57 -12.65
CA SER A 83 -2.55 -17.14 -14.02
C SER A 83 -3.35 -15.91 -14.49
N LYS A 84 -4.48 -15.62 -13.85
CA LYS A 84 -5.32 -14.42 -14.08
C LYS A 84 -5.17 -13.39 -12.96
N GLY A 85 -4.06 -13.39 -12.25
CA GLY A 85 -3.78 -12.42 -11.21
C GLY A 85 -3.69 -10.99 -11.76
N LEU A 86 -3.97 -10.01 -10.90
CA LEU A 86 -3.82 -8.59 -11.18
C LEU A 86 -2.40 -8.26 -11.63
N SER A 87 -2.29 -7.38 -12.63
CA SER A 87 -1.00 -6.82 -13.02
C SER A 87 -0.43 -5.92 -11.92
N ARG A 88 0.85 -5.57 -12.04
CA ARG A 88 1.46 -4.60 -11.13
C ARG A 88 0.76 -3.25 -11.18
N ASP A 89 0.39 -2.82 -12.38
CA ASP A 89 -0.26 -1.52 -12.58
C ASP A 89 -1.66 -1.53 -11.98
N ALA A 90 -2.45 -2.59 -12.18
CA ALA A 90 -3.75 -2.72 -11.53
C ALA A 90 -3.66 -2.71 -10.00
N ILE A 91 -2.63 -3.35 -9.43
CA ILE A 91 -2.37 -3.31 -7.97
C ILE A 91 -2.03 -1.89 -7.51
N ASN A 92 -1.21 -1.16 -8.29
CA ASN A 92 -0.87 0.22 -7.97
C ASN A 92 -2.07 1.16 -8.12
N ASP A 93 -2.93 0.93 -9.12
CA ASP A 93 -4.15 1.70 -9.34
C ASP A 93 -5.14 1.55 -8.18
N VAL A 94 -5.21 0.37 -7.55
CA VAL A 94 -5.97 0.21 -6.30
C VAL A 94 -5.40 1.09 -5.19
N ALA A 95 -4.08 1.18 -5.04
CA ALA A 95 -3.46 2.06 -4.03
C ALA A 95 -3.68 3.56 -4.35
N LYS A 96 -3.68 3.95 -5.63
CA LYS A 96 -4.07 5.30 -6.06
C LYS A 96 -5.53 5.58 -5.74
N ALA A 97 -6.43 4.65 -6.05
CA ALA A 97 -7.86 4.78 -5.78
C ALA A 97 -8.16 4.96 -4.29
N ILE A 98 -7.41 4.30 -3.39
CA ILE A 98 -7.51 4.56 -1.94
C ILE A 98 -7.16 6.03 -1.62
N ILE A 99 -6.07 6.56 -2.18
CA ILE A 99 -5.70 7.97 -1.97
C ILE A 99 -6.77 8.91 -2.55
N ASP A 100 -7.36 8.56 -3.69
CA ASP A 100 -8.35 9.38 -4.38
C ASP A 100 -9.67 9.45 -3.61
N GLU A 101 -10.18 8.30 -3.19
CA GLU A 101 -11.44 8.18 -2.44
C GLU A 101 -11.37 8.92 -1.10
N TYR A 102 -10.28 8.71 -0.35
CA TYR A 102 -10.05 9.33 0.96
C TYR A 102 -9.24 10.63 0.89
N GLY A 103 -9.15 11.22 -0.31
CA GLY A 103 -8.42 12.46 -0.60
C GLY A 103 -9.31 13.65 -0.96
N SER A 104 -10.63 13.48 -0.95
CA SER A 104 -11.58 14.57 -1.23
C SER A 104 -12.19 15.11 0.06
N GLU A 105 -12.07 16.43 0.24
CA GLU A 105 -12.90 17.17 1.19
C GLU A 105 -14.37 16.84 0.94
N THR A 106 -15.10 16.58 2.01
CA THR A 106 -16.54 16.72 2.07
C THR A 106 -16.93 17.99 1.30
N LYS A 107 -17.44 17.85 0.07
CA LYS A 107 -18.29 18.89 -0.49
C LYS A 107 -19.50 18.94 0.42
N ALA A 108 -19.50 19.94 1.31
CA ALA A 108 -20.66 20.30 2.10
C ALA A 108 -21.87 20.33 1.16
N LYS A 109 -22.86 19.49 1.47
CA LYS A 109 -24.17 19.52 0.85
C LYS A 109 -25.10 20.28 1.79
#